data_AF-A0A1F9E2A8-F1
#
_entry.id   AF-A0A1F9E2A8-F1
#
_cell.length_a   1.000
_cell.length_b   1.000
_cell.length_c   1.000
_cell.angle_alpha   90.00
_cell.angle_beta   90.00
_cell.angle_gamma   90.00
#
_symmetry.space_group_name_H-M   'P 1'
#
loop_
_entity.id
_entity.type
_entity.pdbx_description
1 polymer ?
#
loop_
_entity_poly.entity_id
_entity_poly.type
_entity_poly.pdbx_seq_one_letter_code
_entity_poly.pdbx_strand_id
1 'polypeptide(L)'
;MPPETQLTLSFDPPKFDTIKEVINHVAYSCGKQIKFIAAELDMAPQELSQILAGTDGRRFPAEKLPIFIRVTAPKGHEIIYWLIDQFLSDQETRKGRALAAVEAMLPDLLRAVEELKK
;
A
#
# COMPACT_ATOMS: atom_id res chain seq x y z
N MET A 1 -3.56 35.72 0.27
CA MET A 1 -2.52 34.67 0.21
C MET A 1 -3.21 33.35 0.41
N PRO A 2 -3.28 32.46 -0.59
CA PRO A 2 -3.86 31.14 -0.39
C PRO A 2 -2.95 30.34 0.56
N PRO A 3 -3.50 29.52 1.48
CA PRO A 3 -2.69 28.67 2.33
C PRO A 3 -2.00 27.62 1.44
N GLU A 4 -0.68 27.57 1.53
CA GLU A 4 0.14 26.53 0.91
C GLU A 4 -0.32 25.19 1.49
N THR A 5 -1.09 24.43 0.70
CA THR A 5 -1.54 23.11 1.10
C THR A 5 -0.34 22.19 1.06
N GLN A 6 0.35 22.09 2.19
CA GLN A 6 1.48 21.20 2.37
C GLN A 6 0.95 19.76 2.28
N LEU A 7 1.25 19.08 1.18
CA LEU A 7 1.01 17.66 1.01
C LEU A 7 1.96 16.90 1.94
N THR A 8 1.52 16.61 3.15
CA THR A 8 2.24 15.72 4.07
C THR A 8 2.20 14.30 3.49
N LEU A 9 3.19 13.95 2.69
CA LEU A 9 3.37 12.58 2.20
C LEU A 9 3.87 11.73 3.37
N SER A 10 2.95 11.07 4.07
CA SER A 10 3.28 10.06 5.07
C SER A 10 3.64 8.76 4.35
N PHE A 11 4.93 8.44 4.31
CA PHE A 11 5.42 7.17 3.77
C PHE A 11 5.49 6.15 4.90
N ASP A 12 4.36 5.49 5.18
CA ASP A 12 4.39 4.29 6.03
C ASP A 12 5.31 3.23 5.39
N PRO A 13 6.06 2.45 6.19
CA PRO A 13 6.84 1.32 5.66
C PRO A 13 5.92 0.35 4.88
N PRO A 14 6.46 -0.39 3.89
CA PRO A 14 5.67 -1.33 3.12
C PRO A 14 5.07 -2.38 4.07
N LYS A 15 3.74 -2.36 4.24
CA LYS A 15 3.00 -3.30 5.08
C LYS A 15 2.87 -4.70 4.47
N PHE A 16 3.46 -4.90 3.29
CA PHE A 16 3.22 -6.04 2.41
C PHE A 16 4.53 -6.55 1.84
N ASP A 17 4.75 -7.86 1.91
CA ASP A 17 5.96 -8.53 1.44
C ASP A 17 5.89 -8.82 -0.07
N THR A 18 4.67 -8.91 -0.62
CA THR A 18 4.46 -9.21 -2.03
C THR A 18 3.48 -8.25 -2.71
N ILE A 19 3.66 -8.04 -4.01
CA ILE A 19 2.72 -7.24 -4.82
C ILE A 19 1.29 -7.79 -4.76
N LYS A 20 1.14 -9.11 -4.62
CA LYS A 20 -0.16 -9.78 -4.49
C LYS A 20 -0.92 -9.28 -3.27
N GLU A 21 -0.24 -9.13 -2.14
CA GLU A 21 -0.85 -8.65 -0.90
C GLU A 21 -1.32 -7.21 -1.02
N VAL A 22 -0.54 -6.35 -1.68
CA VAL A 22 -0.94 -4.95 -1.94
C VAL A 22 -2.17 -4.91 -2.86
N ILE A 23 -2.17 -5.69 -3.94
CA ILE A 23 -3.31 -5.78 -4.86
C ILE A 23 -4.57 -6.25 -4.12
N ASN A 24 -4.44 -7.28 -3.27
CA ASN A 24 -5.54 -7.78 -2.45
C ASN A 24 -6.04 -6.72 -1.48
N HIS A 25 -5.13 -6.08 -0.74
CA HIS A 25 -5.47 -5.01 0.18
C HIS A 25 -6.27 -3.92 -0.52
N VAL A 26 -5.76 -3.41 -1.64
CA VAL A 26 -6.41 -2.35 -2.43
C VAL A 26 -7.77 -2.81 -2.96
N ALA A 27 -7.89 -4.05 -3.46
CA ALA A 27 -9.16 -4.56 -3.98
C ALA A 27 -10.27 -4.50 -2.91
N TYR A 28 -9.95 -4.84 -1.66
CA TYR A 28 -10.92 -4.87 -0.56
C TYR A 28 -11.05 -3.54 0.19
N SER A 29 -10.04 -2.67 0.17
CA SER A 29 -10.04 -1.40 0.90
C SER A 29 -10.42 -0.17 0.06
N CYS A 30 -10.52 -0.28 -1.27
CA CYS A 30 -10.85 0.84 -2.16
C CYS A 30 -12.33 1.28 -2.11
N GLY A 31 -13.19 0.59 -1.35
CA GLY A 31 -14.61 0.92 -1.18
C GLY A 31 -15.48 0.58 -2.41
N LYS A 32 -14.90 0.07 -3.50
CA LYS A 32 -15.64 -0.37 -4.69
C LYS A 32 -15.99 -1.84 -4.61
N GLN A 33 -17.13 -2.21 -5.20
CA GLN A 33 -17.54 -3.62 -5.26
C GLN A 33 -16.66 -4.38 -6.26
N ILE A 34 -16.29 -5.63 -5.94
CA ILE A 34 -15.48 -6.49 -6.82
C ILE A 34 -16.10 -6.63 -8.22
N LYS A 35 -17.43 -6.73 -8.32
CA LYS A 35 -18.13 -6.81 -9.61
C LYS A 35 -17.91 -5.59 -10.50
N PHE A 36 -17.80 -4.40 -9.90
CA PHE A 36 -17.52 -3.17 -10.62
C PHE A 36 -16.08 -3.15 -11.12
N ILE A 37 -15.13 -3.53 -10.25
CA ILE A 37 -13.72 -3.61 -10.62
C ILE A 37 -13.52 -4.62 -11.76
N ALA A 38 -14.12 -5.82 -11.64
CA ALA A 38 -14.04 -6.86 -12.66
C ALA A 38 -14.58 -6.40 -14.02
N ALA A 39 -15.70 -5.68 -14.04
CA ALA A 39 -16.28 -5.12 -15.27
C ALA A 39 -15.31 -4.16 -15.96
N GLU A 40 -14.70 -3.24 -15.23
CA GLU A 40 -13.70 -2.30 -15.77
C GLU A 40 -12.43 -3.00 -16.28
N LEU A 41 -12.09 -4.13 -15.68
CA LEU A 41 -10.97 -4.95 -16.11
C LEU A 41 -11.29 -5.86 -17.31
N ASP A 42 -12.54 -5.89 -17.79
CA ASP A 42 -13.01 -6.89 -18.75
C ASP A 42 -12.75 -8.32 -18.25
N MET A 43 -13.23 -8.61 -17.05
CA MET A 43 -13.11 -9.92 -16.37
C MET A 43 -14.44 -10.35 -15.78
N ALA A 44 -14.62 -11.67 -15.64
CA ALA A 44 -15.74 -12.17 -14.85
C ALA A 44 -15.52 -11.86 -13.36
N PRO A 45 -16.55 -11.43 -12.60
CA PRO A 45 -16.41 -11.16 -11.17
C PRO A 45 -15.87 -12.35 -10.36
N GLN A 46 -16.28 -13.57 -10.73
CA GLN A 46 -15.82 -14.81 -10.11
C GLN A 46 -14.32 -15.05 -10.38
N GLU A 47 -13.86 -14.74 -11.59
CA GLU A 47 -12.46 -14.88 -11.97
C GLU A 47 -11.57 -13.96 -11.14
N LEU A 48 -11.94 -12.67 -11.04
CA LEU A 48 -11.22 -11.72 -10.21
C LEU A 48 -11.20 -12.16 -8.73
N SER A 49 -12.34 -12.62 -8.20
CA SER A 49 -12.43 -13.11 -6.82
C SER A 49 -11.49 -14.29 -6.56
N GLN A 50 -11.44 -15.28 -7.46
CA GLN A 50 -10.55 -16.43 -7.35
C GLN A 50 -9.07 -16.06 -7.43
N ILE A 51 -8.72 -15.09 -8.29
CA ILE A 51 -7.36 -14.56 -8.40
C ILE A 51 -6.93 -13.89 -7.08
N LEU A 52 -7.79 -13.04 -6.52
CA LEU A 52 -7.51 -12.34 -5.26
C LEU A 52 -7.41 -13.32 -4.08
N ALA A 53 -8.33 -14.29 -4.00
CA ALA A 53 -8.30 -15.34 -2.99
C ALA A 53 -7.11 -16.30 -3.16
N GLY A 54 -6.60 -16.45 -4.39
CA GLY A 54 -5.48 -17.33 -4.72
C GLY A 54 -5.81 -18.82 -4.64
N THR A 55 -7.07 -19.20 -4.80
CA THR A 55 -7.54 -20.60 -4.64
C THR A 55 -7.10 -21.52 -5.77
N ASP A 56 -7.04 -21.00 -7.00
CA ASP A 56 -6.93 -21.84 -8.20
C ASP A 56 -5.56 -21.70 -8.89
N GLY A 57 -4.57 -21.09 -8.21
CA GLY A 57 -3.23 -20.84 -8.78
C GLY A 57 -3.19 -19.78 -9.88
N ARG A 58 -4.34 -19.25 -10.32
CA ARG A 58 -4.44 -18.17 -11.29
C ARG A 58 -3.73 -16.90 -10.78
N ARG A 59 -2.95 -16.28 -11.66
CA ARG A 59 -2.22 -15.04 -11.38
C ARG A 59 -2.98 -13.83 -11.88
N PHE A 60 -2.81 -12.70 -11.20
CA PHE A 60 -3.36 -11.44 -11.67
C PHE A 60 -2.65 -11.02 -12.98
N PRO A 61 -3.39 -10.73 -14.07
CA PRO A 61 -2.77 -10.38 -15.34
C PRO A 61 -2.05 -9.02 -15.26
N ALA A 62 -0.78 -8.99 -15.65
CA ALA A 62 0.05 -7.79 -15.51
C ALA A 62 -0.46 -6.61 -16.36
N GLU A 63 -0.99 -6.92 -17.55
CA GLU A 63 -1.58 -5.96 -18.48
C GLU A 63 -2.81 -5.25 -17.92
N LYS A 64 -3.52 -5.88 -16.96
CA LYS A 64 -4.70 -5.31 -16.30
C LYS A 64 -4.33 -4.40 -15.11
N LEU A 65 -3.08 -4.44 -14.64
CA LEU A 65 -2.63 -3.69 -13.46
C LEU A 65 -2.79 -2.16 -13.61
N PRO A 66 -2.46 -1.51 -14.75
CA PRO A 66 -2.65 -0.07 -14.89
C PRO A 66 -4.13 0.35 -14.86
N ILE A 67 -5.03 -0.50 -15.38
CA ILE A 67 -6.48 -0.26 -15.31
C ILE A 67 -6.94 -0.45 -13.87
N PHE A 68 -6.51 -1.52 -13.19
CA PHE A 68 -6.82 -1.78 -11.79
C PHE A 68 -6.44 -0.61 -10.88
N ILE A 69 -5.23 -0.06 -11.03
CA ILE A 69 -4.77 1.10 -10.23
C ILE A 69 -5.68 2.31 -10.44
N ARG A 70 -6.08 2.60 -11.68
CA ARG A 70 -6.98 3.72 -12.01
C ARG A 70 -8.37 3.50 -11.43
N VAL A 71 -8.92 2.30 -11.61
CA VAL A 71 -10.26 1.95 -11.13
C VAL A 71 -10.32 1.93 -9.61
N THR A 72 -9.25 1.57 -8.91
CA THR A 72 -9.22 1.51 -7.44
C THR A 72 -8.71 2.80 -6.79
N ALA A 73 -8.53 3.87 -7.57
CA ALA A 73 -8.12 5.17 -7.04
C ALA A 73 -9.11 5.70 -5.96
N PRO A 74 -8.62 6.39 -4.92
CA PRO A 74 -7.21 6.76 -4.68
C PRO A 74 -6.34 5.63 -4.10
N LYS A 75 -6.95 4.55 -3.62
CA LYS A 75 -6.24 3.43 -2.97
C LYS A 75 -5.27 2.69 -3.90
N GLY A 76 -5.54 2.66 -5.20
CA GLY A 76 -4.65 2.09 -6.19
C GLY A 76 -3.22 2.67 -6.17
N HIS A 77 -3.02 3.90 -5.69
CA HIS A 77 -1.68 4.50 -5.58
C HIS A 77 -0.75 3.75 -4.62
N GLU A 78 -1.30 3.02 -3.64
CA GLU A 78 -0.51 2.20 -2.70
C GLU A 78 0.35 1.15 -3.43
N ILE A 79 -0.10 0.63 -4.57
CA ILE A 79 0.67 -0.31 -5.41
C ILE A 79 1.89 0.39 -6.01
N ILE A 80 1.72 1.62 -6.48
CA ILE A 80 2.81 2.42 -7.06
C ILE A 80 3.83 2.76 -5.97
N TYR A 81 3.37 3.19 -4.79
CA TYR A 81 4.26 3.50 -3.68
C TYR A 81 5.04 2.28 -3.21
N TRP A 82 4.39 1.10 -3.17
CA TRP A 82 5.08 -0.15 -2.89
C TRP A 82 6.15 -0.46 -3.94
N LEU A 83 5.87 -0.30 -5.23
CA LEU A 83 6.86 -0.53 -6.29
C LEU A 83 8.04 0.45 -6.21
N ILE A 84 7.78 1.73 -5.96
CA ILE A 84 8.83 2.73 -5.73
C ILE A 84 9.67 2.32 -4.53
N ASP A 85 9.03 1.93 -3.43
CA ASP A 85 9.73 1.54 -2.22
C ASP A 85 10.64 0.33 -2.44
N GLN A 86 10.15 -0.70 -3.12
CA GLN A 86 10.88 -1.94 -3.36
C GLN A 86 12.02 -1.81 -4.38
N PHE A 87 11.83 -1.02 -5.44
CA PHE A 87 12.73 -1.03 -6.60
C PHE A 87 13.50 0.27 -6.81
N LEU A 88 13.05 1.39 -6.26
CA LEU A 88 13.68 2.71 -6.45
C LEU A 88 14.29 3.30 -5.16
N SER A 89 14.07 2.68 -4.00
CA SER A 89 14.73 3.14 -2.77
C SER A 89 16.20 2.76 -2.77
N ASP A 90 17.08 3.76 -2.82
CA ASP A 90 18.50 3.54 -2.53
C ASP A 90 18.66 3.09 -1.06
N GLN A 91 19.68 2.27 -0.78
CA GLN A 91 19.94 1.71 0.54
C GLN A 91 20.05 2.82 1.61
N GLU A 92 20.55 3.99 1.20
CA GLU A 92 20.67 5.17 2.05
C GLU A 92 19.31 5.80 2.40
N THR A 93 18.39 5.85 1.43
CA THR A 93 17.01 6.33 1.65
C THR A 93 16.23 5.39 2.58
N ARG A 94 16.51 4.08 2.50
CA ARG A 94 15.91 3.08 3.40
C ARG A 94 16.43 3.22 4.84
N LYS A 95 17.74 3.44 5.02
CA LYS A 95 18.35 3.71 6.33
C LYS A 95 17.83 5.02 6.93
N GLY A 96 17.75 6.08 6.13
CA GLY A 96 17.23 7.38 6.57
C GLY A 96 15.79 7.29 7.07
N ARG A 97 14.91 6.55 6.38
CA ARG A 97 13.53 6.34 6.84
C ARG A 97 13.44 5.48 8.09
N ALA A 98 14.26 4.43 8.20
CA ALA A 98 14.31 3.62 9.42
C ALA A 98 14.78 4.44 10.62
N LEU A 99 15.80 5.30 10.43
CA LEU A 99 16.28 6.21 11.47
C LEU A 99 15.20 7.21 11.89
N ALA A 100 14.55 7.86 10.93
CA ALA A 100 13.48 8.82 11.21
C ALA A 100 12.28 8.19 11.96
N ALA A 101 11.92 6.94 11.63
CA ALA A 101 10.89 6.20 12.36
C ALA A 101 11.31 5.90 13.80
N VAL A 102 12.57 5.51 14.03
CA VAL A 102 13.11 5.30 15.38
C VAL A 102 13.15 6.61 16.17
N GLU A 103 13.55 7.71 15.54
CA GLU A 103 13.54 9.06 16.12
C GLU A 103 12.12 9.52 16.51
N ALA A 104 11.11 9.18 15.71
CA ALA A 104 9.73 9.50 16.03
C ALA A 104 9.19 8.69 17.23
N MET A 105 9.69 7.47 17.45
CA MET A 105 9.29 6.61 18.57
C MET A 105 10.03 6.93 19.88
N LEU A 106 11.17 7.60 19.80
CA LEU A 106 12.04 7.92 20.94
C LEU A 106 11.31 8.64 22.11
N PRO A 107 10.48 9.67 21.87
CA PRO A 107 9.73 10.34 22.94
C PRO A 107 8.78 9.39 23.69
N ASP A 108 8.09 8.52 22.96
CA ASP A 108 7.15 7.56 23.53
C ASP A 108 7.87 6.46 24.33
N LEU A 109 9.02 5.99 23.82
CA LEU A 109 9.86 5.02 24.51
C LEU A 109 10.46 5.60 25.80
N LEU A 110 10.93 6.85 25.77
CA LEU A 110 11.47 7.53 26.96
C LEU A 110 10.40 7.67 28.05
N ARG A 111 9.19 8.08 27.65
CA ARG A 111 8.03 8.15 28.57
C ARG A 111 7.71 6.79 29.20
N ALA A 112 7.66 5.73 28.39
CA ALA A 112 7.38 4.38 28.88
C ALA A 112 8.44 3.87 29.86
N VAL A 113 9.72 4.14 29.60
CA VAL A 113 10.82 3.77 30.52
C VAL A 113 10.72 4.50 31.86
N GLU A 114 10.29 5.77 31.85
CA GLU A 114 10.14 6.58 33.05
C GLU A 114 8.96 6.10 33.93
N GLU A 115 7.86 5.66 33.31
CA GLU A 115 6.72 5.06 34.00
C GLU A 115 7.06 3.71 34.67
N LEU A 116 7.86 2.87 34.00
CA LEU A 116 8.25 1.54 34.52
C LEU A 116 9.32 1.58 35.62
N LYS A 117 9.98 2.72 35.85
CA LYS A 117 10.99 2.91 36.90
C LYS A 117 10.41 3.43 38.23
N LYS A 118 9.13 3.78 38.28
CA LYS A 118 8.41 4.11 39.52
C LYS A 118 7.93 2.85 40.21
#